data_AF-Q3MBJ5-F1
#
_entry.id   AF-Q3MBJ5-F1
#
_cell.length_a   1.000
_cell.length_b   1.000
_cell.length_c   1.000
_cell.angle_alpha   90.00
_cell.angle_beta   90.00
_cell.angle_gamma   90.00
#
_symmetry.space_group_name_H-M   'P 1'
#
loop_
_entity.id
_entity.type
_entity.pdbx_description
1 polymer ?
#
loop_
_entity_poly.entity_id
_entity_poly.type
_entity_poly.pdbx_seq_one_letter_code
_entity_poly.pdbx_strand_id
1 'polypeptide(L)'
;MIMDYQKLDAALTMALNESPEGSLEIFIHTHTHLDAGATAVLKSLGINCVKANQEIFTATVSPDQISQLSAQPWVKFLRQSATLDVMRSPKLSLLSSHHNRFSTKLRRD
;
A
#
# COMPACT_ATOMS: atom_id res chain seq x y z
N MET A 1 17.29 -5.00 -9.46
CA MET A 1 16.56 -5.32 -8.20
C MET A 1 16.05 -6.74 -8.33
N ILE A 2 16.45 -7.67 -7.45
CA ILE A 2 15.95 -9.04 -7.45
C ILE A 2 14.87 -9.09 -6.35
N MET A 3 13.61 -9.02 -6.76
CA MET A 3 12.45 -9.16 -5.88
C MET A 3 11.94 -10.59 -5.94
N ASP A 4 11.67 -11.19 -4.79
CA ASP A 4 11.04 -12.51 -4.74
C ASP A 4 9.51 -12.37 -4.79
N TYR A 5 8.98 -12.28 -6.02
CA TYR A 5 7.54 -12.15 -6.26
C TYR A 5 6.71 -13.35 -5.78
N GLN A 6 7.33 -14.49 -5.49
CA GLN A 6 6.63 -15.64 -4.90
C GLN A 6 6.25 -15.40 -3.43
N LYS A 7 7.00 -14.53 -2.73
CA LYS A 7 6.71 -14.15 -1.33
C LYS A 7 5.81 -12.93 -1.22
N LEU A 8 5.50 -12.25 -2.32
CA LEU A 8 4.71 -11.03 -2.36
C LEU A 8 3.25 -11.37 -2.67
N ASP A 9 2.33 -10.78 -1.93
CA ASP A 9 0.90 -10.86 -2.26
C ASP A 9 0.58 -10.08 -3.56
N ALA A 10 -0.47 -10.49 -4.26
CA ALA A 10 -0.94 -9.81 -5.47
C ALA A 10 -1.26 -8.33 -5.20
N ALA A 11 -1.88 -8.02 -4.05
CA ALA A 11 -2.20 -6.64 -3.68
C ALA A 11 -0.95 -5.78 -3.50
N LEU A 12 0.10 -6.33 -2.88
CA LEU A 12 1.37 -5.64 -2.69
C LEU A 12 2.07 -5.39 -4.03
N THR A 13 2.02 -6.37 -4.93
CA THR A 13 2.56 -6.24 -6.28
C THR A 13 1.84 -5.15 -7.08
N MET A 14 0.51 -5.07 -6.97
CA MET A 14 -0.27 -4.02 -7.62
C MET A 14 0.05 -2.63 -7.06
N ALA A 15 0.16 -2.50 -5.74
CA ALA A 15 0.49 -1.25 -5.07
C ALA A 15 1.89 -0.73 -5.45
N LEU A 16 2.86 -1.63 -5.55
CA LEU A 16 4.21 -1.32 -6.04
C LEU A 16 4.21 -0.82 -7.49
N ASN A 17 3.35 -1.38 -8.33
CA ASN A 17 3.20 -0.95 -9.72
C ASN A 17 2.49 0.41 -9.86
N GLU A 18 1.54 0.71 -8.97
CA GLU A 18 0.82 1.98 -8.97
C GLU A 18 1.66 3.14 -8.43
N SER A 19 2.45 2.91 -7.37
CA SER A 19 3.29 3.94 -6.75
C SER A 19 4.68 3.38 -6.40
N PRO A 20 5.64 3.43 -7.34
CA PRO A 20 6.99 2.90 -7.13
C PRO A 20 7.85 3.75 -6.18
N GLU A 21 7.39 4.93 -5.78
CA GLU A 21 8.12 5.87 -4.89
C GLU A 21 7.41 6.00 -3.52
N GLY A 22 6.23 5.40 -3.38
CA GLY A 22 5.39 5.50 -2.18
C GLY A 22 5.88 4.57 -1.07
N SER A 23 5.76 5.03 0.17
CA SER A 23 5.89 4.13 1.33
C SER A 23 4.59 3.38 1.52
N LEU A 24 4.68 2.05 1.63
CA LEU A 24 3.53 1.16 1.75
C LEU A 24 3.55 0.53 3.15
N GLU A 25 2.39 0.54 3.80
CA GLU A 25 2.22 -0.27 5.00
C GLU A 25 2.04 -1.73 4.59
N ILE A 26 2.86 -2.62 5.15
CA ILE A 26 2.82 -4.05 4.87
C ILE A 26 2.78 -4.87 6.15
N PHE A 27 2.18 -6.06 6.04
CA PHE A 27 2.31 -7.14 6.99
C PHE A 27 3.48 -8.05 6.59
N ILE A 28 4.40 -8.25 7.51
CA ILE A 28 5.59 -9.07 7.38
C ILE A 28 5.36 -10.35 8.18
N HIS A 29 5.21 -11.48 7.50
CA HIS A 29 5.09 -12.79 8.12
C HIS A 29 6.47 -13.44 8.20
N THR A 30 6.96 -13.64 9.42
CA THR A 30 8.27 -14.24 9.71
C THR A 30 8.13 -15.62 10.33
N HIS A 31 9.25 -16.31 10.50
CA HIS A 31 9.30 -17.50 11.37
C HIS A 31 9.12 -17.11 12.84
N THR A 32 8.61 -18.04 13.65
CA THR A 32 8.46 -17.92 15.11
C THR A 32 9.76 -17.64 15.85
N HIS A 33 10.89 -18.03 15.27
CA HIS A 33 12.22 -17.88 15.87
C HIS A 33 13.07 -16.91 15.04
N LEU A 34 12.93 -15.62 15.35
CA LEU A 34 13.75 -14.56 14.78
C LEU A 34 15.08 -14.47 15.51
N ASP A 35 16.18 -14.51 14.76
CA ASP A 35 17.51 -14.24 15.31
C ASP A 35 17.69 -12.74 15.64
N ALA A 36 18.72 -12.42 16.43
CA ALA A 36 19.11 -11.04 16.74
C ALA A 36 19.32 -10.20 15.47
N GLY A 37 19.88 -10.79 14.40
CA GLY A 37 20.05 -10.12 13.12
C GLY A 37 18.71 -9.74 12.47
N ALA A 38 17.73 -10.66 12.47
CA ALA A 38 16.41 -10.39 11.91
C ALA A 38 15.65 -9.35 12.73
N THR A 39 15.80 -9.38 14.06
CA THR A 39 15.26 -8.36 14.97
C THR A 39 15.85 -6.98 14.70
N ALA A 40 17.15 -6.89 14.40
CA ALA A 40 17.79 -5.62 14.05
C ALA A 40 17.25 -5.04 12.73
N VAL A 41 17.01 -5.89 11.73
CA VAL A 41 16.35 -5.48 10.47
C VAL A 41 14.95 -4.93 10.75
N LEU A 42 14.12 -5.65 11.51
CA LEU A 42 12.77 -5.18 11.86
C LEU A 42 12.80 -3.82 12.59
N LYS A 43 13.73 -3.63 13.53
CA LYS A 43 13.92 -2.34 14.22
C LYS A 43 14.34 -1.22 13.25
N SER A 44 15.20 -1.52 12.28
CA SER A 44 15.62 -0.55 11.26
C SER A 44 14.47 -0.11 10.35
N LEU A 45 13.40 -0.91 10.25
CA LEU A 45 12.17 -0.58 9.53
C LEU A 45 11.17 0.23 10.39
N GLY A 46 11.55 0.60 11.62
CA GLY A 46 10.71 1.32 12.56
C GLY A 46 9.82 0.43 13.43
N ILE A 47 9.97 -0.90 13.35
CA ILE A 47 9.19 -1.85 14.16
C ILE A 47 9.84 -1.98 15.54
N ASN A 48 9.40 -1.14 16.48
CA ASN A 48 9.94 -1.14 17.84
C ASN A 48 9.30 -2.19 18.76
N CYS A 49 8.11 -2.69 18.41
CA CYS A 49 7.34 -3.65 19.21
C CYS A 49 7.52 -5.10 18.73
N VAL A 50 8.76 -5.56 18.62
CA VAL A 50 9.04 -6.97 18.31
C VAL A 50 8.80 -7.81 19.56
N LYS A 51 7.62 -8.43 19.67
CA LYS A 51 7.27 -9.32 20.78
C LYS A 51 7.83 -10.72 20.50
N ALA A 52 8.31 -11.39 21.56
CA ALA A 52 8.59 -12.82 21.50
C ALA A 52 7.29 -13.56 21.13
N ASN A 53 7.39 -14.56 20.23
CA ASN A 53 6.28 -15.37 19.72
C ASN A 53 5.31 -14.66 18.74
N GLN A 54 5.62 -13.43 18.31
CA GLN A 54 4.87 -12.77 17.24
C GLN A 54 5.46 -13.18 15.89
N GLU A 55 4.63 -13.70 14.99
CA GLU A 55 5.04 -14.07 13.62
C GLU A 55 4.68 -13.01 12.58
N ILE A 56 3.78 -12.08 12.94
CA ILE A 56 3.26 -11.07 12.02
C ILE A 56 3.56 -9.69 12.58
N PHE A 57 4.27 -8.88 11.80
CA PHE A 57 4.64 -7.50 12.11
C PHE A 57 4.05 -6.55 11.07
N THR A 58 3.76 -5.32 11.47
CA THR A 58 3.29 -4.27 10.57
C THR A 58 4.32 -3.17 10.51
N ALA A 59 4.67 -2.73 9.29
CA ALA A 59 5.66 -1.68 9.08
C ALA A 59 5.34 -0.88 7.82
N THR A 60 5.67 0.41 7.85
CA THR A 60 5.65 1.28 6.68
C THR A 60 7.04 1.23 6.04
N VAL A 61 7.14 0.64 4.86
CA VAL A 61 8.43 0.40 4.19
C VAL A 61 8.39 0.88 2.74
N SER A 62 9.56 1.21 2.21
CA SER A 62 9.72 1.59 0.80
C SER A 62 9.95 0.36 -0.10
N PRO A 63 9.73 0.47 -1.42
CA PRO A 63 9.99 -0.61 -2.39
C PRO A 63 11.40 -1.23 -2.31
N ASP A 64 12.41 -0.43 -2.01
CA ASP A 64 13.78 -0.90 -1.80
C ASP A 64 13.88 -1.83 -0.58
N GLN A 65 13.23 -1.46 0.52
CA GLN A 65 13.15 -2.28 1.72
C GLN A 65 12.31 -3.55 1.51
N ILE A 66 11.27 -3.49 0.68
CA ILE A 66 10.50 -4.68 0.27
C ILE A 66 11.41 -5.67 -0.47
N SER A 67 12.24 -5.17 -1.39
CA SER A 67 13.24 -6.00 -2.07
C SER A 67 14.18 -6.67 -1.06
N GLN A 68 14.71 -5.89 -0.11
CA GLN A 68 15.61 -6.40 0.92
C GLN A 68 14.95 -7.44 1.83
N LEU A 69 13.69 -7.25 2.22
CA LEU A 69 12.89 -8.19 3.01
C LEU A 69 12.60 -9.48 2.24
N SER A 70 12.22 -9.39 0.96
CA SER A 70 11.91 -10.57 0.14
C SER A 70 13.11 -11.52 0.00
N ALA A 71 14.33 -10.95 -0.04
CA ALA A 71 15.59 -11.68 -0.08
C ALA A 71 15.92 -12.40 1.25
N GLN A 72 15.27 -12.06 2.35
CA GLN A 72 15.55 -12.68 3.64
C GLN A 72 14.95 -14.09 3.73
N PRO A 73 15.70 -15.08 4.25
CA PRO A 73 15.22 -16.47 4.37
C PRO A 73 14.22 -16.66 5.52
N TRP A 74 14.22 -15.77 6.52
CA TRP A 74 13.29 -15.80 7.66
C TRP A 74 11.93 -15.18 7.36
N VAL A 75 11.80 -14.50 6.21
CA VAL A 75 10.53 -13.96 5.71
C VAL A 75 9.82 -15.05 4.92
N LYS A 76 8.64 -15.45 5.43
CA LYS A 76 7.73 -16.37 4.74
C LYS A 76 6.95 -15.65 3.66
N PHE A 77 6.33 -14.54 4.03
CA PHE A 77 5.38 -13.86 3.16
C PHE A 77 5.25 -12.38 3.51
N LEU A 78 5.05 -11.55 2.49
CA LEU A 78 4.84 -10.12 2.58
C LEU A 78 3.47 -9.79 1.98
N ARG A 79 2.61 -9.15 2.75
CA ARG A 79 1.26 -8.77 2.32
C ARG A 79 1.04 -7.28 2.49
N GLN A 80 0.33 -6.65 1.58
CA GLN A 80 -0.05 -5.25 1.76
C GLN A 80 -0.96 -5.12 2.99
N SER A 81 -0.63 -4.19 3.89
CA SER A 81 -1.56 -3.73 4.90
C SER A 81 -2.50 -2.78 4.19
N ALA A 82 -3.60 -3.32 3.68
CA ALA A 82 -4.67 -2.50 3.17
C ALA A 82 -5.24 -1.74 4.36
N THR A 83 -4.80 -0.50 4.58
CA THR A 83 -5.67 0.46 5.24
C THR A 83 -6.93 0.46 4.41
N LEU A 84 -8.03 0.03 5.00
CA LEU A 84 -9.31 0.07 4.35
C LEU A 84 -9.66 1.56 4.24
N ASP A 85 -9.17 2.25 3.21
CA ASP A 85 -9.64 3.60 2.87
C ASP A 85 -11.05 3.42 2.30
N VAL A 86 -12.00 3.18 3.20
CA VAL A 86 -13.40 3.42 2.92
C VAL A 86 -13.56 4.94 2.84
N MET A 87 -13.64 5.45 1.60
CA MET A 87 -13.84 6.84 1.19
C MET A 87 -12.55 7.68 1.09
N ARG A 88 -12.11 7.94 -0.14
CA ARG A 88 -12.65 9.09 -0.90
C ARG A 88 -12.57 8.88 -2.41
N SER A 89 -13.73 8.71 -3.03
CA SER A 89 -13.90 9.17 -4.41
C SER A 89 -13.64 10.68 -4.46
N PRO A 90 -12.78 11.17 -5.37
CA PRO A 90 -12.73 12.60 -5.63
C PRO A 90 -14.10 13.00 -6.16
N LYS A 91 -14.75 13.89 -5.41
CA LYS A 91 -15.92 14.65 -5.79
C LYS A 91 -15.67 15.24 -7.19
N LEU A 92 -16.23 14.61 -8.22
CA LEU A 92 -16.38 15.20 -9.56
C LEU A 92 -17.44 16.30 -9.47
N SER A 93 -17.05 17.43 -8.90
CA SER A 93 -17.69 18.70 -9.17
C SER A 93 -17.07 19.26 -10.44
N LEU A 94 -17.57 18.89 -11.63
CA LEU A 94 -17.60 19.76 -12.81
C LEU A 94 -18.44 19.14 -13.94
N LEU A 95 -19.77 19.31 -13.88
CA LEU A 95 -20.60 19.37 -15.07
C LEU A 95 -21.50 20.60 -14.97
N SER A 96 -20.92 21.76 -15.21
CA SER A 96 -21.67 23.00 -15.44
C SER A 96 -20.89 23.90 -16.39
N SER A 97 -20.90 23.56 -17.67
CA SER A 97 -20.53 24.48 -18.76
C SER A 97 -21.26 23.98 -20.02
N HIS A 98 -22.43 24.54 -20.35
CA HIS A 98 -22.66 25.77 -21.13
C HIS A 98 -22.90 25.44 -22.61
N HIS A 99 -24.14 25.59 -23.11
CA HIS A 99 -24.45 26.33 -24.35
C HIS A 99 -25.97 26.47 -24.64
N ASN A 100 -26.46 27.69 -24.45
CA ASN A 100 -27.34 28.49 -25.32
C ASN A 100 -28.03 27.84 -26.55
N ARG A 101 -29.37 27.96 -26.68
CA ARG A 101 -29.99 28.25 -28.00
C ARG A 101 -31.42 28.82 -27.90
N PHE A 102 -31.49 30.08 -28.33
CA PHE A 102 -32.62 30.90 -28.78
C PHE A 102 -33.91 30.25 -29.31
N SER A 103 -34.98 31.07 -29.19
CA SER A 103 -36.21 31.18 -30.02
C SER A 103 -37.48 30.67 -29.29
N THR A 104 -38.64 31.32 -29.23
CA THR A 104 -39.25 32.51 -29.87
C THR A 104 -40.63 32.75 -29.22
N LYS A 105 -41.10 34.01 -29.16
CA LYS A 105 -42.51 34.49 -29.26
C LYS A 105 -43.66 33.69 -28.60
N LEU A 106 -44.51 34.35 -27.80
CA LEU A 106 -45.80 34.94 -28.27
C LEU A 106 -46.77 35.29 -27.10
N ARG A 107 -47.03 36.60 -26.94
CA ARG A 107 -48.27 37.33 -26.56
C ARG A 107 -49.51 36.55 -26.05
N ARG A 108 -50.10 37.04 -24.94
CA ARG A 108 -51.46 37.62 -24.76
C ARG A 108 -51.63 37.99 -23.27
N ASP A 109 -51.66 39.28 -22.95
CA ASP A 109 -52.87 40.08 -22.66
C ASP A 109 -53.76 39.44 -21.60
#